data_AF-A0A919IZV1-F1
#
_entry.id   AF-A0A919IZV1-F1
#
_cell.length_a   1.000
_cell.length_b   1.000
_cell.length_c   1.000
_cell.angle_alpha   90.00
_cell.angle_beta   90.00
_cell.angle_gamma   90.00
#
_symmetry.space_group_name_H-M   'P 1'
#
loop_
_entity.id
_entity.type
_entity.pdbx_description
1 polymer ?
#
loop_
_entity_poly.entity_id
_entity_poly.type
_entity_poly.pdbx_seq_one_letter_code
_entity_poly.pdbx_strand_id
1 'polypeptide(L)'
;MRVKGIAVYLLISFGVVWPYLFVARLGLGWSLVNPLVQLPVAFAPAIGAFVVRKWVTREGFATAGLRWRAPGKLWAGAWLAPLGASLMMLACAWVAGWWRLDLGPVGGLAFLLVIQFVLIPVYFGEEFGWTSFLWPRLVPGRPRLSLLVTGLIWAVWHYPLAFLGYAEFDNRLLALPLWTVMFLLFEVLLGWLYARSGSVWVTSLAHSGNNVVMSMITEELLGDLTSLQVLLCTDLGLAVICLPLLRSGVFARVPADDRDGLLERSTAQP
;
A
#
# COMPACT_ATOMS: atom_id res chain seq x y z
N MET A 1 20.90 -15.95 3.52
CA MET A 1 20.21 -15.69 2.23
C MET A 1 19.12 -14.63 2.33
N ARG A 2 18.27 -14.64 3.36
CA ARG A 2 17.18 -13.66 3.56
C ARG A 2 17.62 -12.19 3.60
N VAL A 3 18.56 -11.84 4.49
CA VAL A 3 19.08 -10.45 4.62
C VAL A 3 19.65 -9.95 3.28
N LYS A 4 20.43 -10.79 2.59
CA LYS A 4 20.94 -10.51 1.25
C LYS A 4 19.80 -10.27 0.24
N GLY A 5 18.74 -11.08 0.29
CA GLY A 5 17.57 -10.91 -0.57
C GLY A 5 16.84 -9.58 -0.33
N ILE A 6 16.62 -9.21 0.93
CA ILE A 6 15.98 -7.92 1.30
C ILE A 6 16.85 -6.75 0.85
N ALA A 7 18.17 -6.82 1.07
CA ALA A 7 19.08 -5.76 0.64
C ALA A 7 19.05 -5.56 -0.88
N VAL A 8 19.10 -6.64 -1.67
CA VAL A 8 19.00 -6.57 -3.14
C VAL A 8 17.64 -6.05 -3.57
N TYR A 9 16.56 -6.49 -2.93
CA TYR A 9 15.21 -6.01 -3.19
C TYR A 9 15.12 -4.49 -3.00
N LEU A 10 15.54 -3.99 -1.83
CA LEU A 10 15.51 -2.55 -1.52
C LEU A 10 16.41 -1.75 -2.45
N LEU A 11 17.60 -2.28 -2.80
CA LEU A 11 18.49 -1.63 -3.76
C LEU A 11 17.82 -1.46 -5.14
N ILE A 12 17.09 -2.45 -5.62
CA ILE A 12 16.36 -2.35 -6.89
C ILE A 12 15.19 -1.37 -6.74
N SER A 13 14.35 -1.54 -5.72
CA SER A 13 13.13 -0.74 -5.54
C SER A 13 13.43 0.75 -5.31
N PHE A 14 14.48 1.08 -4.56
CA PHE A 14 14.88 2.48 -4.31
C PHE A 14 15.86 2.99 -5.36
N GLY A 15 16.89 2.20 -5.68
CA GLY A 15 18.00 2.62 -6.54
C GLY A 15 17.60 2.82 -8.00
N VAL A 16 16.50 2.22 -8.46
CA VAL A 16 15.93 2.52 -9.78
C VAL A 16 14.99 3.72 -9.70
N VAL A 17 14.07 3.71 -8.72
CA VAL A 17 12.95 4.65 -8.67
C VAL A 17 13.40 6.06 -8.35
N TRP A 18 14.21 6.25 -7.31
CA TRP A 18 14.58 7.59 -6.89
C TRP A 18 15.34 8.33 -7.99
N PRO A 19 16.45 7.80 -8.56
CA PRO A 19 17.13 8.49 -9.67
C PRO A 19 16.21 8.71 -10.86
N TYR A 20 15.35 7.74 -11.20
CA TYR A 20 14.40 7.89 -12.29
C TYR A 20 13.43 9.05 -12.09
N LEU A 21 12.87 9.22 -10.89
CA LEU A 21 11.99 10.34 -10.55
C LEU A 21 12.72 11.70 -10.68
N PHE A 22 13.94 11.80 -10.16
CA PHE A 22 14.75 13.01 -10.26
C PHE A 22 15.11 13.34 -11.72
N VAL A 23 15.52 12.35 -12.51
CA VAL A 23 15.85 12.55 -13.94
C VAL A 23 14.60 12.93 -14.73
N ALA A 24 13.48 12.22 -14.55
CA ALA A 24 12.23 12.52 -15.23
C ALA A 24 11.76 13.94 -14.93
N ARG A 25 11.75 14.34 -13.65
CA ARG A 25 11.23 15.65 -13.23
C ARG A 25 12.20 16.80 -13.48
N LEU A 26 13.44 16.70 -12.99
CA LEU A 26 14.42 17.79 -13.02
C LEU A 26 15.27 17.80 -14.30
N GLY A 27 15.55 16.62 -14.86
CA GLY A 27 16.35 16.49 -16.08
C GLY A 27 15.54 16.65 -17.35
N LEU A 28 14.39 15.97 -17.44
CA LEU A 28 13.54 15.94 -18.65
C LEU A 28 12.31 16.85 -18.57
N GLY A 29 12.02 17.42 -17.40
CA GLY A 29 10.85 18.29 -17.20
C GLY A 29 9.50 17.56 -17.28
N TRP A 30 9.49 16.23 -17.21
CA TRP A 30 8.26 15.44 -17.32
C TRP A 30 7.39 15.62 -16.08
N SER A 31 6.07 15.64 -16.31
CA SER A 31 5.09 15.61 -15.22
C SER A 31 5.15 14.26 -14.50
N LEU A 32 5.11 14.28 -13.17
CA LEU A 32 5.09 13.05 -12.37
C LEU A 32 3.73 12.34 -12.41
N VAL A 33 2.67 12.99 -12.89
CA VAL A 33 1.40 12.32 -13.19
C VAL A 33 1.41 11.60 -14.54
N ASN A 34 2.44 11.78 -15.37
CA ASN A 34 2.57 11.10 -16.66
C ASN A 34 2.59 9.56 -16.47
N PRO A 35 1.72 8.79 -17.15
CA PRO A 35 1.73 7.33 -17.08
C PRO A 35 3.07 6.69 -17.43
N LEU A 36 3.85 7.31 -18.33
CA LEU A 36 5.19 6.86 -18.69
C LEU A 36 6.19 6.97 -17.52
N VAL A 37 5.92 7.85 -16.55
CA VAL A 37 6.67 7.97 -15.30
C VAL A 37 6.08 7.07 -14.22
N GLN A 38 4.76 7.07 -14.05
CA GLN A 38 4.10 6.31 -12.98
C GLN A 38 4.25 4.80 -13.14
N LEU A 39 4.10 4.25 -14.35
CA LEU A 39 4.13 2.80 -14.55
C LEU A 39 5.48 2.16 -14.19
N PRO A 40 6.65 2.67 -14.67
CA PRO A 40 7.94 2.14 -14.24
C PRO A 40 8.14 2.20 -12.72
N VAL A 41 7.70 3.29 -12.09
CA VAL A 41 7.80 3.50 -10.64
C VAL A 41 6.94 2.47 -9.90
N ALA A 42 5.67 2.33 -10.27
CA ALA A 42 4.73 1.40 -9.67
C ALA A 42 5.18 -0.07 -9.77
N PHE A 43 5.87 -0.47 -10.85
CA PHE A 43 6.31 -1.84 -11.05
C PHE A 43 7.71 -2.16 -10.51
N ALA A 44 8.49 -1.16 -10.09
CA ALA A 44 9.83 -1.39 -9.58
C ALA A 44 9.89 -2.31 -8.33
N PRO A 45 8.96 -2.23 -7.36
CA PRO A 45 8.90 -3.20 -6.26
C PRO A 45 8.64 -4.62 -6.76
N ALA A 46 7.71 -4.82 -7.70
CA ALA A 46 7.44 -6.13 -8.26
C ALA A 46 8.64 -6.72 -9.02
N ILE A 47 9.35 -5.89 -9.79
CA ILE A 47 10.58 -6.30 -10.48
C ILE A 47 11.63 -6.72 -9.46
N GLY A 48 11.84 -5.93 -8.39
CA GLY A 48 12.76 -6.30 -7.32
C GLY A 48 12.40 -7.64 -6.68
N ALA A 49 11.13 -7.86 -6.34
CA ALA A 49 10.65 -9.11 -5.75
C ALA A 49 10.83 -10.29 -6.70
N PHE A 50 10.51 -10.11 -7.99
CA PHE A 50 10.72 -11.12 -9.02
C PHE A 50 12.19 -11.49 -9.16
N VAL A 51 13.07 -10.48 -9.25
CA VAL A 51 14.53 -10.69 -9.40
C VAL A 51 15.08 -11.48 -8.22
N VAL A 52 14.70 -11.08 -7.00
CA VAL A 52 15.20 -11.72 -5.79
C VAL A 52 14.65 -13.15 -5.64
N ARG A 53 13.36 -13.37 -5.93
CA ARG A 53 12.76 -14.71 -5.91
C ARG A 53 13.39 -15.65 -6.94
N LYS A 54 13.62 -15.17 -8.15
CA LYS A 54 14.11 -15.98 -9.27
C LYS A 54 15.61 -16.28 -9.19
N TRP A 55 16.43 -15.27 -8.92
CA TRP A 55 17.88 -15.39 -9.09
C TRP A 55 18.68 -15.34 -7.79
N VAL A 56 18.21 -14.65 -6.75
CA VAL A 56 18.98 -14.47 -5.51
C VAL A 56 18.65 -15.54 -4.47
N THR A 57 17.37 -15.72 -4.17
CA THR A 57 16.87 -16.69 -3.19
C THR A 57 16.44 -18.00 -3.83
N ARG A 58 16.15 -17.98 -5.15
CA ARG A 58 15.71 -19.12 -5.96
C ARG A 58 14.54 -19.89 -5.34
N GLU A 59 13.65 -19.17 -4.66
CA GLU A 59 12.51 -19.74 -3.96
C GLU A 59 11.27 -19.95 -4.84
N GLY A 60 11.31 -19.43 -6.07
CA GLY A 60 10.18 -19.48 -6.98
C GLY A 60 8.99 -18.64 -6.49
N PHE A 61 7.79 -19.00 -6.97
CA PHE A 61 6.59 -18.18 -6.85
C PHE A 61 5.39 -18.88 -6.20
N ALA A 62 5.54 -20.13 -5.75
CA ALA A 62 4.46 -20.91 -5.15
C ALA A 62 3.87 -20.22 -3.89
N THR A 63 4.72 -19.58 -3.10
CA THR A 63 4.37 -18.84 -1.87
C THR A 63 4.28 -17.33 -2.09
N ALA A 64 4.12 -16.87 -3.33
CA ALA A 64 4.12 -15.43 -3.65
C ALA A 64 2.74 -14.78 -3.58
N GLY A 65 1.72 -15.51 -3.13
CA GLY A 65 0.36 -14.98 -2.97
C GLY A 65 -0.34 -14.64 -4.30
N LEU A 66 0.10 -15.24 -5.41
CA LEU A 66 -0.44 -14.97 -6.75
C LEU A 66 -1.82 -15.61 -7.02
N ARG A 67 -2.37 -16.34 -6.05
CA ARG A 67 -3.69 -16.98 -6.19
C ARG A 67 -4.79 -15.91 -6.30
N TRP A 68 -5.62 -15.99 -7.33
CA TRP A 68 -6.79 -15.11 -7.48
C TRP A 68 -7.90 -15.46 -6.48
N ARG A 69 -8.02 -16.74 -6.12
CA ARG A 69 -9.12 -17.22 -5.28
C ARG A 69 -8.97 -16.73 -3.83
N ALA A 70 -9.98 -16.02 -3.36
CA ALA A 70 -10.17 -15.63 -1.97
C ALA A 70 -11.68 -15.56 -1.64
N PRO A 71 -12.08 -15.67 -0.36
CA PRO A 71 -13.48 -15.51 0.04
C PRO A 71 -14.07 -14.18 -0.44
N GLY A 72 -15.27 -14.20 -1.04
CA GLY A 72 -15.91 -13.00 -1.61
C GLY A 72 -16.06 -11.82 -0.64
N LYS A 73 -16.23 -12.10 0.66
CA LYS A 73 -16.27 -11.07 1.71
C LYS A 73 -14.95 -10.28 1.84
N LEU A 74 -13.80 -10.88 1.50
CA LEU A 74 -12.52 -10.17 1.51
C LEU A 74 -12.38 -9.29 0.26
N TRP A 75 -12.91 -9.72 -0.88
CA TRP A 75 -13.01 -8.88 -2.08
C TRP A 75 -13.93 -7.68 -1.86
N ALA A 76 -15.12 -7.91 -1.28
CA ALA A 76 -16.04 -6.83 -0.93
C ALA A 76 -15.43 -5.88 0.14
N GLY A 77 -14.75 -6.43 1.14
CA GLY A 77 -14.02 -5.64 2.13
C GLY A 77 -12.91 -4.79 1.51
N ALA A 78 -12.10 -5.37 0.62
CA ALA A 78 -11.07 -4.62 -0.11
C ALA A 78 -11.65 -3.51 -0.99
N TRP A 79 -12.77 -3.79 -1.66
CA TRP A 79 -13.43 -2.83 -2.54
C TRP A 79 -14.05 -1.64 -1.78
N LEU A 80 -14.68 -1.90 -0.64
CA LEU A 80 -15.46 -0.89 0.09
C LEU A 80 -14.69 -0.22 1.22
N ALA A 81 -13.58 -0.80 1.71
CA ALA A 81 -12.80 -0.22 2.80
C ALA A 81 -12.26 1.20 2.47
N PRO A 82 -11.73 1.49 1.27
CA PRO A 82 -11.28 2.83 0.93
C PRO A 82 -12.40 3.88 0.93
N LEU A 83 -13.60 3.50 0.45
CA LEU A 83 -14.78 4.35 0.55
C LEU A 83 -15.16 4.58 2.02
N GLY A 84 -15.20 3.53 2.83
CA GLY A 84 -15.46 3.64 4.27
C GLY A 84 -14.48 4.56 4.98
N ALA A 85 -13.17 4.44 4.70
CA ALA A 85 -12.14 5.32 5.25
C ALA A 85 -12.36 6.79 4.82
N SER A 86 -12.70 7.01 3.54
CA SER A 86 -12.97 8.36 3.01
C SER A 86 -14.20 8.99 3.67
N LEU A 87 -15.26 8.21 3.94
CA LEU A 87 -16.43 8.70 4.67
C LEU A 87 -16.10 9.05 6.13
N MET A 88 -15.23 8.29 6.79
CA MET A 88 -14.76 8.63 8.14
C MET A 88 -13.90 9.90 8.16
N MET A 89 -13.08 10.10 7.12
CA MET A 89 -12.32 11.34 6.92
C MET A 89 -13.26 12.55 6.77
N LEU A 90 -14.28 12.47 5.92
CA LEU A 90 -15.29 13.53 5.76
C LEU A 90 -16.04 13.80 7.08
N ALA A 91 -16.41 12.75 7.81
CA ALA A 91 -17.05 12.88 9.12
C ALA A 91 -16.14 13.60 10.13
N CYS A 92 -14.83 13.30 10.12
CA CYS A 92 -13.85 14.00 10.95
C CYS A 92 -13.77 15.49 10.61
N ALA A 93 -13.66 15.84 9.32
CA ALA A 93 -13.61 17.23 8.86
C ALA A 93 -14.89 18.01 9.21
N TRP A 94 -16.05 17.35 9.12
CA TRP A 94 -17.34 17.91 9.51
C TRP A 94 -17.44 18.17 11.02
N VAL A 95 -17.09 17.19 11.85
CA VAL A 95 -17.11 17.33 13.32
C VAL A 95 -16.12 18.40 13.79
N ALA A 96 -14.97 18.53 13.12
CA ALA A 96 -13.98 19.57 13.40
C ALA A 96 -14.45 20.98 12.97
N GLY A 97 -15.56 21.10 12.23
CA GLY A 97 -16.06 22.36 11.70
C GLY A 97 -15.24 22.93 10.54
N TRP A 98 -14.35 22.13 9.94
CA TRP A 98 -13.51 22.52 8.80
C TRP A 98 -14.21 22.32 7.46
N TRP A 99 -15.16 21.40 7.41
CA TRP A 99 -15.94 21.11 6.22
C TRP A 99 -17.43 21.12 6.53
N ARG A 100 -18.25 21.51 5.57
CA ARG A 100 -19.71 21.44 5.65
C ARG A 100 -20.21 20.44 4.63
N LEU A 101 -21.33 19.79 4.92
CA LEU A 101 -21.91 18.81 4.00
C LEU A 101 -22.25 19.49 2.68
N ASP A 102 -21.37 19.30 1.72
CA ASP A 102 -21.52 19.68 0.33
C ASP A 102 -21.02 18.49 -0.49
N LEU A 103 -21.97 17.68 -0.97
CA LEU A 103 -21.62 16.48 -1.71
C LEU A 103 -21.14 16.80 -3.13
N GLY A 104 -21.15 18.07 -3.57
CA GLY A 104 -20.78 18.46 -4.92
C GLY A 104 -21.43 17.57 -6.00
N PRO A 105 -20.87 17.55 -7.21
CA PRO A 105 -21.22 16.56 -8.20
C PRO A 105 -20.38 15.29 -8.01
N VAL A 106 -20.64 14.48 -6.97
CA VAL A 106 -20.05 13.12 -6.78
C VAL A 106 -20.42 12.10 -7.88
N GLY A 107 -20.83 12.57 -9.06
CA GLY A 107 -21.25 11.76 -10.21
C GLY A 107 -20.19 10.78 -10.71
N GLY A 108 -18.90 10.99 -10.36
CA GLY A 108 -17.80 10.09 -10.69
C GLY A 108 -17.67 8.86 -9.77
N LEU A 109 -18.30 8.85 -8.59
CA LEU A 109 -18.02 7.82 -7.57
C LEU A 109 -18.32 6.40 -8.07
N ALA A 110 -19.45 6.19 -8.74
CA ALA A 110 -19.81 4.87 -9.29
C ALA A 110 -18.78 4.40 -10.34
N PHE A 111 -18.31 5.31 -11.19
CA PHE A 111 -17.26 5.03 -12.16
C PHE A 111 -15.95 4.65 -11.46
N LEU A 112 -15.56 5.37 -10.40
CA LEU A 112 -14.36 5.06 -9.63
C LEU A 112 -14.45 3.74 -8.88
N LEU A 113 -15.63 3.36 -8.37
CA LEU A 113 -15.84 2.04 -7.79
C LEU A 113 -15.62 0.92 -8.81
N VAL A 114 -15.94 1.15 -10.09
CA VAL A 114 -15.67 0.19 -11.17
C VAL A 114 -14.20 0.22 -11.59
N ILE A 115 -13.61 1.41 -11.76
CA ILE A 115 -12.22 1.56 -12.24
C ILE A 115 -11.21 0.93 -11.28
N GLN A 116 -11.55 0.84 -10.00
CA GLN A 116 -10.73 0.15 -9.01
C GLN A 116 -10.32 -1.26 -9.45
N PHE A 117 -11.27 -2.03 -10.00
CA PHE A 117 -11.02 -3.38 -10.48
C PHE A 117 -10.11 -3.40 -11.72
N VAL A 118 -10.27 -2.42 -12.60
CA VAL A 118 -9.46 -2.28 -13.81
C VAL A 118 -8.00 -1.99 -13.45
N LEU A 119 -7.77 -1.22 -12.37
CA LEU A 119 -6.43 -0.82 -11.94
C LEU A 119 -5.73 -1.81 -11.01
N ILE A 120 -6.37 -2.93 -10.65
CA ILE A 120 -5.72 -4.01 -9.87
C ILE A 120 -4.31 -4.36 -10.41
N PRO A 121 -4.08 -4.53 -11.73
CA PRO A 121 -2.76 -4.89 -12.24
C PRO A 121 -1.70 -3.80 -12.04
N VAL A 122 -2.07 -2.53 -11.97
CA VAL A 122 -1.14 -1.42 -11.73
C VAL A 122 -0.65 -1.48 -10.28
N TYR A 123 -1.59 -1.57 -9.33
CA TYR A 123 -1.26 -1.63 -7.90
C TYR A 123 -0.68 -2.97 -7.47
N PHE A 124 -0.83 -4.03 -8.28
CA PHE A 124 -0.05 -5.26 -8.11
C PHE A 124 1.46 -4.99 -8.14
N GLY A 125 1.93 -4.01 -8.93
CA GLY A 125 3.35 -3.66 -9.03
C GLY A 125 3.98 -3.34 -7.66
N GLU A 126 3.25 -2.62 -6.81
CA GLU A 126 3.69 -2.29 -5.47
C GLU A 126 3.40 -3.43 -4.48
N GLU A 127 2.16 -3.93 -4.46
CA GLU A 127 1.71 -4.92 -3.48
C GLU A 127 2.43 -6.26 -3.59
N PHE A 128 2.88 -6.64 -4.79
CA PHE A 128 3.71 -7.82 -4.97
C PHE A 128 5.05 -7.66 -4.27
N GLY A 129 5.61 -6.45 -4.26
CA GLY A 129 6.84 -6.11 -3.55
C GLY A 129 6.65 -5.93 -2.05
N TRP A 130 5.88 -4.93 -1.64
CA TRP A 130 5.78 -4.52 -0.24
C TRP A 130 5.06 -5.57 0.60
N THR A 131 3.84 -5.94 0.19
CA THR A 131 2.98 -6.82 0.97
C THR A 131 3.34 -8.29 0.82
N SER A 132 3.50 -8.79 -0.42
CA SER A 132 3.71 -10.23 -0.65
C SER A 132 5.15 -10.69 -0.43
N PHE A 133 6.11 -9.79 -0.64
CA PHE A 133 7.54 -10.10 -0.56
C PHE A 133 8.20 -9.55 0.71
N LEU A 134 8.17 -8.23 0.93
CA LEU A 134 8.93 -7.59 2.00
C LEU A 134 8.33 -7.90 3.38
N TRP A 135 7.02 -7.68 3.57
CA TRP A 135 6.38 -7.82 4.87
C TRP A 135 6.61 -9.18 5.55
N PRO A 136 6.43 -10.35 4.91
CA PRO A 136 6.71 -11.64 5.54
C PRO A 136 8.20 -11.83 5.93
N ARG A 137 9.10 -11.04 5.32
CA ARG A 137 10.56 -11.21 5.40
C ARG A 137 11.26 -10.15 6.23
N LEU A 138 10.63 -9.05 6.63
CA LEU A 138 11.36 -7.94 7.23
C LEU A 138 11.82 -8.22 8.66
N VAL A 139 10.90 -8.62 9.55
CA VAL A 139 11.21 -8.91 10.97
C VAL A 139 10.70 -10.30 11.36
N PRO A 140 11.58 -11.33 11.38
CA PRO A 140 11.21 -12.70 11.72
C PRO A 140 10.54 -12.80 13.10
N GLY A 141 9.48 -13.61 13.21
CA GLY A 141 8.78 -13.85 14.48
C GLY A 141 7.95 -12.69 15.01
N ARG A 142 8.01 -11.50 14.39
CA ARG A 142 7.30 -10.29 14.84
C ARG A 142 6.49 -9.69 13.69
N PRO A 143 5.44 -10.38 13.19
CA PRO A 143 4.70 -9.97 11.98
C PRO A 143 4.10 -8.56 12.07
N ARG A 144 3.65 -8.11 13.26
CA ARG A 144 3.17 -6.74 13.47
C ARG A 144 4.28 -5.70 13.33
N LEU A 145 5.45 -5.97 13.90
CA LEU A 145 6.60 -5.09 13.75
C LEU A 145 7.07 -5.09 12.29
N SER A 146 7.12 -6.27 11.67
CA SER A 146 7.41 -6.44 10.24
C SER A 146 6.49 -5.57 9.38
N LEU A 147 5.19 -5.55 9.69
CA LEU A 147 4.16 -4.76 9.00
C LEU A 147 4.45 -3.26 9.13
N LEU A 148 4.65 -2.77 10.35
CA LEU A 148 4.92 -1.36 10.59
C LEU A 148 6.24 -0.90 9.96
N VAL A 149 7.29 -1.73 9.97
CA VAL A 149 8.55 -1.36 9.32
C VAL A 149 8.39 -1.39 7.79
N THR A 150 7.57 -2.28 7.21
CA THR A 150 7.22 -2.23 5.77
C THR A 150 6.53 -0.92 5.43
N GLY A 151 5.52 -0.52 6.20
CA GLY A 151 4.81 0.75 5.98
C GLY A 151 5.74 1.96 6.09
N LEU A 152 6.69 1.94 7.03
CA LEU A 152 7.71 2.99 7.13
C LEU A 152 8.63 3.03 5.90
N ILE A 153 9.09 1.88 5.42
CA ILE A 153 9.91 1.79 4.21
C ILE A 153 9.11 2.30 3.00
N TRP A 154 7.84 1.92 2.90
CA TRP A 154 6.94 2.34 1.85
C TRP A 154 6.68 3.86 1.86
N ALA A 155 6.52 4.45 3.05
CA ALA A 155 6.45 5.91 3.21
C ALA A 155 7.74 6.60 2.73
N VAL A 156 8.91 6.13 3.18
CA VAL A 156 10.20 6.71 2.79
C VAL A 156 10.40 6.59 1.27
N TRP A 157 10.00 5.47 0.66
CA TRP A 157 10.06 5.30 -0.80
C TRP A 157 9.31 6.40 -1.55
N HIS A 158 8.19 6.88 -0.99
CA HIS A 158 7.35 7.95 -1.54
C HIS A 158 7.88 9.38 -1.29
N TYR A 159 8.79 9.59 -0.33
CA TYR A 159 9.22 10.95 0.05
C TYR A 159 9.71 11.83 -1.10
N PRO A 160 10.42 11.36 -2.14
CA PRO A 160 10.79 12.21 -3.27
C PRO A 160 9.59 12.94 -3.90
N LEU A 161 8.40 12.33 -3.91
CA LEU A 161 7.19 12.95 -4.45
C LEU A 161 6.79 14.23 -3.71
N ALA A 162 7.08 14.32 -2.40
CA ALA A 162 6.85 15.50 -1.58
C ALA A 162 7.78 16.67 -1.91
N PHE A 163 8.94 16.39 -2.54
CA PHE A 163 9.96 17.37 -2.89
C PHE A 163 10.01 17.69 -4.38
N LEU A 164 9.38 16.87 -5.22
CA LEU A 164 9.40 16.99 -6.69
C LEU A 164 8.12 17.62 -7.27
N GLY A 165 7.21 18.10 -6.41
CA GLY A 165 5.97 18.78 -6.80
C GLY A 165 4.89 17.82 -7.28
N TYR A 166 4.85 16.60 -6.74
CA TYR A 166 3.73 15.67 -6.93
C TYR A 166 2.77 15.70 -5.73
N ALA A 167 3.31 15.59 -4.52
CA ALA A 167 2.56 15.78 -3.29
C ALA A 167 2.95 17.14 -2.68
N GLU A 168 2.03 18.08 -2.69
CA GLU A 168 2.25 19.43 -2.15
C GLU A 168 1.69 19.53 -0.73
N PHE A 169 2.46 20.16 0.16
CA PHE A 169 2.12 20.28 1.57
C PHE A 169 2.36 21.71 2.03
N ASP A 170 1.38 22.30 2.72
CA ASP A 170 1.49 23.66 3.26
C ASP A 170 2.67 23.80 4.22
N ASN A 171 2.81 22.81 5.11
CA ASN A 171 3.93 22.69 6.02
C ASN A 171 4.49 21.27 5.94
N ARG A 172 5.49 21.09 5.08
CA ARG A 172 6.13 19.79 4.83
C ARG A 172 6.73 19.15 6.08
N LEU A 173 7.24 19.94 7.04
CA LEU A 173 7.82 19.41 8.28
C LEU A 173 6.78 18.71 9.16
N LEU A 174 5.54 19.22 9.17
CA LEU A 174 4.44 18.63 9.92
C LEU A 174 3.66 17.60 9.10
N ALA A 175 3.55 17.80 7.78
CA ALA A 175 2.80 16.91 6.90
C ALA A 175 3.52 15.58 6.67
N LEU A 176 4.86 15.57 6.53
CA LEU A 176 5.60 14.32 6.30
C LEU A 176 5.38 13.27 7.40
N PRO A 177 5.49 13.60 8.71
CA PRO A 177 5.17 12.65 9.77
C PRO A 177 3.73 12.10 9.72
N LEU A 178 2.73 12.95 9.43
CA LEU A 178 1.35 12.51 9.29
C LEU A 178 1.18 11.61 8.07
N TRP A 179 1.79 11.97 6.94
CA TRP A 179 1.78 11.12 5.74
C TRP A 179 2.46 9.77 6.02
N THR A 180 3.53 9.72 6.82
CA THR A 180 4.11 8.46 7.31
C THR A 180 3.10 7.64 8.11
N VAL A 181 2.34 8.26 9.01
CA VAL A 181 1.29 7.58 9.79
C VAL A 181 0.22 7.02 8.86
N MET A 182 -0.18 7.77 7.84
CA MET A 182 -1.10 7.32 6.80
C MET A 182 -0.61 6.03 6.12
N PHE A 183 0.65 5.99 5.69
CA PHE A 183 1.28 4.79 5.11
C PHE A 183 1.30 3.60 6.07
N LEU A 184 1.61 3.83 7.36
CA LEU A 184 1.57 2.77 8.37
C LEU A 184 0.17 2.20 8.55
N LEU A 185 -0.86 3.05 8.57
CA LEU A 185 -2.25 2.63 8.71
C LEU A 185 -2.73 1.88 7.46
N PHE A 186 -2.42 2.37 6.26
CA PHE A 186 -2.73 1.63 5.03
C PHE A 186 -2.06 0.27 4.99
N GLU A 187 -0.78 0.19 5.32
CA GLU A 187 -0.06 -1.08 5.39
C GLU A 187 -0.76 -2.07 6.35
N VAL A 188 -1.33 -1.58 7.46
CA VAL A 188 -2.13 -2.43 8.36
C VAL A 188 -3.36 -3.02 7.66
N LEU A 189 -4.12 -2.21 6.93
CA LEU A 189 -5.29 -2.67 6.16
C LEU A 189 -4.87 -3.69 5.08
N LEU A 190 -3.86 -3.35 4.30
CA LEU A 190 -3.35 -4.15 3.18
C LEU A 190 -2.78 -5.49 3.65
N GLY A 191 -1.95 -5.47 4.69
CA GLY A 191 -1.40 -6.66 5.31
C GLY A 191 -2.45 -7.54 5.98
N TRP A 192 -3.50 -6.94 6.58
CA TRP A 192 -4.60 -7.73 7.15
C TRP A 192 -5.36 -8.49 6.06
N LEU A 193 -5.69 -7.80 4.96
CA LEU A 193 -6.34 -8.42 3.80
C LEU A 193 -5.48 -9.54 3.23
N TYR A 194 -4.17 -9.33 3.08
CA TYR A 194 -3.24 -10.34 2.58
C TYR A 194 -3.12 -11.54 3.52
N ALA A 195 -2.98 -11.34 4.83
CA ALA A 195 -2.91 -12.48 5.75
C ALA A 195 -4.19 -13.32 5.79
N ARG A 196 -5.35 -12.70 5.53
CA ARG A 196 -6.64 -13.41 5.48
C ARG A 196 -6.91 -14.08 4.15
N SER A 197 -6.47 -13.48 3.04
CA SER A 197 -6.74 -13.95 1.68
C SER A 197 -5.61 -14.83 1.13
N GLY A 198 -4.37 -14.61 1.56
CA GLY A 198 -3.14 -15.06 0.90
C GLY A 198 -3.08 -14.68 -0.58
N SER A 199 -3.76 -13.61 -0.98
CA SER A 199 -3.92 -13.16 -2.35
C SER A 199 -3.51 -11.70 -2.45
N VAL A 200 -2.44 -11.43 -3.20
CA VAL A 200 -1.99 -10.07 -3.46
C VAL A 200 -3.02 -9.27 -4.25
N TRP A 201 -3.84 -9.93 -5.08
CA TRP A 201 -4.87 -9.27 -5.89
C TRP A 201 -5.97 -8.62 -5.05
N VAL A 202 -6.35 -9.24 -3.93
CA VAL A 202 -7.30 -8.65 -2.97
C VAL A 202 -6.72 -7.37 -2.37
N THR A 203 -5.43 -7.40 -2.03
CA THR A 203 -4.73 -6.24 -1.49
C THR A 203 -4.58 -5.14 -2.55
N SER A 204 -4.24 -5.49 -3.78
CA SER A 204 -4.14 -4.55 -4.91
C SER A 204 -5.46 -3.86 -5.22
N LEU A 205 -6.61 -4.51 -5.01
CA LEU A 205 -7.91 -3.85 -5.13
C LEU A 205 -8.11 -2.78 -4.05
N ALA A 206 -7.75 -3.06 -2.79
CA ALA A 206 -7.85 -2.06 -1.73
C ALA A 206 -6.89 -0.89 -1.94
N HIS A 207 -5.65 -1.16 -2.36
CA HIS A 207 -4.69 -0.12 -2.73
C HIS A 207 -5.22 0.72 -3.91
N SER A 208 -5.80 0.07 -4.92
CA SER A 208 -6.48 0.77 -6.02
C SER A 208 -7.53 1.76 -5.52
N GLY A 209 -8.43 1.30 -4.66
CA GLY A 209 -9.47 2.17 -4.09
C GLY A 209 -8.93 3.32 -3.26
N ASN A 210 -7.82 3.13 -2.53
CA ASN A 210 -7.18 4.24 -1.85
C ASN A 210 -6.82 5.36 -2.84
N ASN A 211 -6.12 5.01 -3.91
CA ASN A 211 -5.59 6.03 -4.82
C ASN A 211 -6.64 6.65 -5.75
N VAL A 212 -7.70 5.94 -6.12
CA VAL A 212 -8.74 6.54 -6.98
C VAL A 212 -9.92 7.14 -6.22
N VAL A 213 -10.42 6.47 -5.18
CA VAL A 213 -11.59 6.97 -4.43
C VAL A 213 -11.18 8.02 -3.41
N MET A 214 -10.13 7.76 -2.63
CA MET A 214 -9.73 8.72 -1.58
C MET A 214 -9.14 9.99 -2.18
N SER A 215 -8.36 9.90 -3.27
CA SER A 215 -7.83 11.07 -3.98
C SER A 215 -8.95 11.95 -4.52
N MET A 216 -9.93 11.36 -5.23
CA MET A 216 -11.08 12.11 -5.74
C MET A 216 -11.89 12.78 -4.61
N ILE A 217 -12.21 12.05 -3.54
CA ILE A 217 -12.96 12.64 -2.41
C ILE A 217 -12.17 13.79 -1.76
N THR A 218 -10.86 13.64 -1.63
CA THR A 218 -9.99 14.68 -1.07
C THR A 218 -9.96 15.91 -1.97
N GLU A 219 -9.73 15.72 -3.27
CA GLU A 219 -9.61 16.81 -4.25
C GLU A 219 -10.94 17.54 -4.47
N GLU A 220 -12.05 16.82 -4.66
CA GLU A 220 -13.34 17.42 -4.98
C GLU A 220 -14.06 17.99 -3.76
N LEU A 221 -13.97 17.32 -2.60
CA LEU A 221 -14.78 17.70 -1.43
C LEU A 221 -13.98 18.42 -0.35
N LEU A 222 -12.66 18.21 -0.27
CA LEU A 222 -11.80 18.81 0.77
C LEU A 222 -10.72 19.74 0.20
N GLY A 223 -10.83 20.17 -1.07
CA GLY A 223 -9.81 20.98 -1.74
C GLY A 223 -9.50 22.33 -1.09
N ASP A 224 -10.43 22.89 -0.31
CA ASP A 224 -10.23 24.14 0.43
C ASP A 224 -9.49 23.96 1.77
N LEU A 225 -9.30 22.72 2.23
CA LEU A 225 -8.62 22.43 3.49
C LEU A 225 -7.11 22.39 3.29
N THR A 226 -6.37 22.75 4.34
CA THR A 226 -4.91 22.56 4.36
C THR A 226 -4.56 21.08 4.32
N SER A 227 -3.38 20.76 3.78
CA SER A 227 -2.87 19.40 3.70
C SER A 227 -2.77 18.74 5.09
N LEU A 228 -2.51 19.54 6.14
CA LEU A 228 -2.49 19.05 7.53
C LEU A 228 -3.87 18.63 8.01
N GLN A 229 -4.91 19.43 7.73
CA GLN A 229 -6.29 19.10 8.12
C GLN A 229 -6.76 17.83 7.42
N VAL A 230 -6.47 17.71 6.12
CA VAL A 230 -6.78 16.50 5.34
C VAL A 230 -6.07 15.29 5.95
N LEU A 231 -4.74 15.31 6.08
CA LEU A 231 -3.97 14.19 6.61
C LEU A 231 -4.41 13.78 8.02
N LEU A 232 -4.70 14.74 8.91
CA LEU A 232 -5.24 14.44 10.24
C LEU A 232 -6.58 13.70 10.16
N CYS A 233 -7.51 14.17 9.32
CA CYS A 233 -8.80 13.52 9.15
C CYS A 233 -8.66 12.13 8.52
N THR A 234 -7.77 11.98 7.54
CA THR A 234 -7.43 10.71 6.91
C THR A 234 -6.89 9.71 7.93
N ASP A 235 -5.88 10.11 8.71
CA ASP A 235 -5.24 9.25 9.71
C ASP A 235 -6.22 8.83 10.80
N LEU A 236 -7.07 9.75 11.28
CA LEU A 236 -8.11 9.43 12.26
C LEU A 236 -9.13 8.45 11.69
N GLY A 237 -9.61 8.67 10.46
CA GLY A 237 -10.56 7.78 9.78
C GLY A 237 -9.98 6.39 9.55
N LEU A 238 -8.72 6.30 9.10
CA LEU A 238 -8.01 5.04 8.93
C LEU A 238 -7.72 4.37 10.26
N ALA A 239 -7.37 5.10 11.32
CA ALA A 239 -7.07 4.54 12.64
C ALA A 239 -8.28 3.82 13.24
N VAL A 240 -9.50 4.33 13.04
CA VAL A 240 -10.75 3.67 13.46
C VAL A 240 -10.87 2.27 12.85
N ILE A 241 -10.47 2.10 11.59
CA ILE A 241 -10.49 0.82 10.89
C ILE A 241 -9.27 -0.03 11.27
N CYS A 242 -8.08 0.54 11.25
CA CYS A 242 -6.82 -0.21 11.27
C CYS A 242 -6.39 -0.64 12.67
N LEU A 243 -6.69 0.13 13.73
CA LEU A 243 -6.30 -0.25 15.09
C LEU A 243 -6.94 -1.56 15.55
N PRO A 244 -8.25 -1.82 15.32
CA PRO A 244 -8.84 -3.14 15.55
C PRO A 244 -8.18 -4.25 14.73
N LEU A 245 -7.86 -4.00 13.45
CA LEU A 245 -7.22 -5.00 12.58
C LEU A 245 -5.81 -5.36 13.07
N LEU A 246 -5.01 -4.36 13.48
CA LEU A 246 -3.68 -4.54 14.04
C LEU A 246 -3.70 -5.40 15.32
N ARG A 247 -4.71 -5.18 16.17
CA ARG A 247 -4.92 -5.94 17.42
C ARG A 247 -5.50 -7.33 17.19
N SER A 248 -6.06 -7.61 16.01
CA SER A 248 -6.64 -8.92 15.71
C SER A 248 -5.61 -10.05 15.78
N GLY A 249 -6.10 -11.27 16.03
CA GLY A 249 -5.28 -12.48 16.08
C GLY A 249 -4.69 -12.91 14.73
N VAL A 250 -5.03 -12.21 13.63
CA VAL A 250 -4.54 -12.51 12.28
C VAL A 250 -3.02 -12.42 12.21
N PHE A 251 -2.44 -11.45 12.91
CA PHE A 251 -0.99 -11.27 13.00
C PHE A 251 -0.35 -12.03 14.15
N ALA A 252 -1.02 -13.03 14.73
CA ALA A 252 -0.44 -13.86 15.80
C ALA A 252 0.40 -15.03 15.27
N ARG A 253 0.24 -15.40 13.99
CA ARG A 253 1.00 -16.48 13.35
C ARG A 253 1.80 -15.88 12.19
N VAL A 254 3.11 -16.17 12.17
CA VAL A 254 3.95 -15.90 11.00
C VAL A 254 3.36 -16.71 9.85
N PRO A 255 3.09 -16.14 8.65
CA PRO A 255 2.88 -16.96 7.47
C PRO A 255 4.16 -17.77 7.30
N ALA A 256 4.11 -19.05 7.68
CA ALA A 256 5.30 -19.89 7.69
C ALA A 256 5.94 -19.82 6.30
N ASP A 257 7.25 -19.59 6.26
CA ASP A 257 8.05 -20.07 5.15
C ASP A 257 7.95 -21.59 5.28
N ASP A 258 6.95 -22.19 4.64
CA ASP A 258 6.51 -23.58 4.82
C ASP A 258 7.55 -24.59 4.29
N ARG A 259 8.82 -24.21 4.22
CA ARG A 259 9.94 -25.08 3.82
C ARG A 259 10.20 -26.15 4.85
N ASP A 260 10.09 -25.83 6.14
CA ASP A 260 10.33 -26.81 7.20
C ASP A 260 9.15 -27.78 7.34
N GLY A 261 7.91 -27.29 7.17
CA GLY A 261 6.70 -28.12 7.23
C GLY A 261 6.48 -29.04 6.02
N LEU A 262 6.98 -28.66 4.83
CA LEU A 262 6.92 -29.50 3.63
C LEU A 262 7.99 -30.61 3.64
N LEU A 263 9.16 -30.38 4.24
CA LEU A 263 10.19 -31.41 4.40
C LEU A 263 9.78 -32.46 5.44
N GLU A 264 9.19 -32.05 6.57
CA GLU A 264 8.71 -32.98 7.60
C GLU A 264 7.55 -33.86 7.12
N ARG A 265 6.64 -33.34 6.28
CA ARG A 265 5.54 -34.12 5.68
C ARG A 265 6.01 -35.09 4.59
N SER A 266 7.14 -34.83 3.96
CA SER A 266 7.78 -35.72 2.98
C SER A 266 8.51 -36.89 3.65
N THR A 267 8.92 -36.76 4.90
CA THR A 267 9.62 -37.81 5.68
C THR A 267 8.71 -38.61 6.61
N ALA A 268 7.42 -38.23 6.72
CA ALA A 268 6.47 -38.82 7.67
C ALA A 268 5.40 -39.72 7.04
N GLN A 269 5.61 -40.21 5.82
CA GLN A 269 4.81 -41.31 5.26
C GLN A 269 5.66 -42.58 5.22
N PRO A 270 5.32 -43.63 6.02
CA PRO A 270 5.82 -44.98 5.78
C PRO A 270 5.20 -45.60 4.52
#